data_AF-A0A0R3N241-F1
#
_entry.id   AF-A0A0R3N241-F1
#
_cell.length_a   1.000
_cell.length_b   1.000
_cell.length_c   1.000
_cell.angle_alpha   90.00
_cell.angle_beta   90.00
_cell.angle_gamma   90.00
#
_symmetry.space_group_name_H-M   'P 1'
#
loop_
_entity.id
_entity.type
_entity.pdbx_description
1 polymer ?
#
loop_
_entity_poly.entity_id
_entity_poly.type
_entity_poly.pdbx_seq_one_letter_code
_entity_poly.pdbx_strand_id
1 'polypeptide(L)'
;MPILEKGLKEYVFSDPSGVATTVFRNATVTTAFENLVVLGQQRWFKFAMVFLTGMLVGIALEWLNRKSADRKASELRSLGVKFRSLSDSIKIRTAASEWPDNVRDLKPAILSAFLSARKFDLWVPNEHVYQLPDATFLCEYFRSVGKLLEDGQFDKANSEAFSWKPFLDNVTLS
;
A
#
# COMPACT_ATOMS: atom_id res chain seq x y z
N MET A 1 43.00 -62.09 -11.73
CA MET A 1 42.11 -61.03 -12.24
C MET A 1 40.87 -61.69 -12.82
N PRO A 2 39.67 -61.07 -12.80
CA PRO A 2 39.28 -59.85 -12.07
C PRO A 2 39.14 -60.13 -10.56
N ILE A 3 38.97 -59.18 -9.63
CA ILE A 3 39.21 -57.72 -9.67
C ILE A 3 38.30 -56.90 -10.62
N LEU A 4 36.98 -56.92 -10.38
CA LEU A 4 36.06 -55.79 -10.70
C LEU A 4 34.68 -55.93 -10.02
N GLU A 5 34.14 -57.14 -9.82
CA GLU A 5 32.76 -57.31 -9.30
C GLU A 5 32.62 -57.21 -7.76
N LYS A 6 33.72 -57.35 -7.00
CA LYS A 6 33.70 -57.12 -5.54
C LYS A 6 33.44 -55.66 -5.16
N GLY A 7 33.61 -54.71 -6.08
CA GLY A 7 33.54 -53.28 -5.78
C GLY A 7 32.13 -52.68 -5.65
N LEU A 8 31.09 -53.30 -6.22
CA LEU A 8 29.77 -52.64 -6.38
C LEU A 8 28.64 -53.24 -5.53
N LYS A 9 28.76 -54.50 -5.07
CA LYS A 9 27.71 -55.15 -4.27
C LYS A 9 27.88 -55.01 -2.76
N GLU A 10 29.09 -54.79 -2.26
CA GLU A 10 29.33 -54.50 -0.83
C GLU A 10 29.06 -53.02 -0.48
N TYR A 11 29.10 -52.10 -1.45
CA TYR A 11 28.87 -50.66 -1.22
C TYR A 11 27.40 -50.23 -1.12
N VAL A 12 26.44 -51.09 -1.50
CA VAL A 12 24.99 -50.77 -1.45
C VAL A 12 24.33 -51.26 -0.15
N PHE A 13 25.00 -52.13 0.62
CA PHE A 13 24.43 -52.74 1.83
C PHE A 13 25.11 -52.30 3.13
N SER A 14 25.79 -51.15 3.12
CA SER A 14 26.28 -50.49 4.33
C SER A 14 26.29 -48.98 4.14
N ASP A 15 25.09 -48.38 4.16
CA ASP A 15 24.95 -46.96 4.47
C ASP A 15 24.52 -46.78 5.95
N PRO A 16 25.47 -46.86 6.91
CA PRO A 16 25.20 -46.45 8.27
C PRO A 16 24.98 -44.93 8.35
N SER A 17 25.28 -44.13 7.32
CA SER A 17 25.13 -42.68 7.36
C SER A 17 23.68 -42.23 7.17
N GLY A 18 22.84 -42.94 6.41
CA GLY A 18 21.40 -42.64 6.35
C GLY A 18 20.69 -42.87 7.68
N VAL A 19 20.98 -44.00 8.35
CA VAL A 19 20.45 -44.30 9.69
C VAL A 19 21.14 -43.42 10.75
N ALA A 20 22.45 -43.21 10.69
CA ALA A 20 23.13 -42.34 11.65
C ALA A 20 22.72 -40.87 11.47
N THR A 21 22.54 -40.33 10.27
CA THR A 21 22.07 -38.94 10.11
C THR A 21 20.63 -38.77 10.56
N THR A 22 19.75 -39.74 10.33
CA THR A 22 18.38 -39.69 10.88
C THR A 22 18.36 -39.89 12.39
N VAL A 23 19.15 -40.80 12.95
CA VAL A 23 19.27 -41.02 14.41
C VAL A 23 19.98 -39.86 15.10
N PHE A 24 21.07 -39.30 14.57
CA PHE A 24 21.71 -38.09 15.10
C PHE A 24 20.80 -36.88 14.96
N ARG A 25 20.08 -36.71 13.83
CA ARG A 25 19.10 -35.63 13.68
C ARG A 25 17.96 -35.79 14.67
N ASN A 26 17.42 -36.99 14.86
CA ASN A 26 16.36 -37.24 15.82
C ASN A 26 16.85 -37.09 17.26
N ALA A 27 18.07 -37.54 17.59
CA ALA A 27 18.69 -37.40 18.92
C ALA A 27 19.07 -35.95 19.26
N THR A 28 19.57 -35.18 18.29
CA THR A 28 19.83 -33.74 18.46
C THR A 28 18.54 -32.94 18.50
N VAL A 29 17.51 -33.34 17.76
CA VAL A 29 16.15 -32.77 17.87
C VAL A 29 15.53 -33.10 19.23
N THR A 30 15.59 -34.34 19.72
CA THR A 30 15.06 -34.68 21.06
C THR A 30 15.83 -34.00 22.17
N THR A 31 17.17 -33.99 22.17
CA THR A 31 17.94 -33.22 23.17
C THR A 31 17.71 -31.71 23.08
N ALA A 32 17.52 -31.15 21.88
CA ALA A 32 17.13 -29.75 21.75
C ALA A 32 15.73 -29.49 22.35
N PHE A 33 14.75 -30.38 22.10
CA PHE A 33 13.40 -30.29 22.67
C PHE A 33 13.39 -30.51 24.20
N GLU A 34 14.14 -31.48 24.72
CA GLU A 34 14.27 -31.72 26.16
C GLU A 34 14.87 -30.50 26.87
N ASN A 35 15.96 -29.93 26.32
CA ASN A 35 16.52 -28.69 26.84
C ASN A 35 15.53 -27.51 26.75
N LEU A 36 14.75 -27.41 25.67
CA LEU A 36 13.66 -26.42 25.53
C LEU A 36 12.53 -26.61 26.56
N VAL A 37 12.20 -27.85 26.91
CA VAL A 37 11.20 -28.18 27.95
C VAL A 37 11.73 -27.82 29.34
N VAL A 38 12.99 -28.14 29.63
CA VAL A 38 13.67 -27.77 30.89
C VAL A 38 13.79 -26.24 31.03
N LEU A 39 14.18 -25.54 29.96
CA LEU A 39 14.18 -24.07 29.92
C LEU A 39 12.75 -23.51 30.06
N GLY A 40 11.76 -24.14 29.43
CA GLY A 40 10.34 -23.78 29.50
C GLY A 40 9.72 -23.83 30.90
N GLN A 41 10.28 -24.64 31.81
CA GLN A 41 9.89 -24.62 33.23
C GLN A 41 10.39 -23.38 33.98
N GLN A 42 11.50 -22.75 33.54
CA GLN A 42 12.05 -21.59 34.22
C GLN A 42 11.20 -20.33 33.99
N ARG A 43 10.87 -19.62 35.07
CA ARG A 43 10.00 -18.43 35.00
C ARG A 43 10.55 -17.33 34.10
N TRP A 44 11.88 -17.12 34.10
CA TRP A 44 12.53 -16.11 33.25
C TRP A 44 12.40 -16.42 31.75
N PHE A 45 12.41 -17.70 31.35
CA PHE A 45 12.26 -18.10 29.95
C PHE A 45 10.87 -17.75 29.42
N LYS A 46 9.82 -17.87 30.25
CA LYS A 46 8.46 -17.41 29.90
C LYS A 46 8.42 -15.91 29.64
N PHE A 47 9.08 -15.10 30.47
CA PHE A 47 9.22 -13.66 30.23
C PHE A 47 10.03 -13.36 28.97
N ALA A 48 11.12 -14.09 28.72
CA ALA A 48 11.93 -13.93 27.51
C ALA A 48 11.12 -14.25 26.24
N MET A 49 10.33 -15.33 26.24
CA MET A 49 9.44 -15.68 25.13
C MET A 49 8.35 -14.65 24.90
N VAL A 50 7.70 -14.11 25.96
CA VAL A 50 6.72 -13.03 25.84
C VAL A 50 7.36 -11.77 25.25
N PHE A 51 8.54 -11.38 25.73
CA PHE A 51 9.29 -10.23 25.23
C PHE A 51 9.66 -10.39 23.74
N LEU A 52 10.21 -11.55 23.37
CA LEU A 52 10.64 -11.86 22.00
C LEU A 52 9.44 -11.92 21.03
N THR A 53 8.31 -12.47 21.49
CA THR A 53 7.04 -12.45 20.73
C THR A 53 6.53 -11.01 20.55
N GLY A 54 6.54 -10.20 21.61
CA GLY A 54 6.15 -8.78 21.54
C GLY A 54 7.05 -7.96 20.60
N MET A 55 8.37 -8.22 20.62
CA MET A 55 9.32 -7.60 19.70
C MET A 55 9.05 -7.97 18.24
N LEU A 56 8.81 -9.26 17.94
CA LEU A 56 8.47 -9.72 16.59
C LEU A 56 7.14 -9.12 16.11
N VAL A 57 6.12 -9.05 16.98
CA VAL A 57 4.84 -8.40 16.66
C VAL A 57 5.02 -6.91 16.39
N GLY A 58 5.84 -6.21 17.18
CA GLY A 58 6.16 -4.79 16.97
C GLY A 58 6.82 -4.54 15.61
N ILE A 59 7.86 -5.30 15.28
CA ILE A 59 8.57 -5.20 13.99
C ILE A 59 7.62 -5.52 12.81
N ALA A 60 6.78 -6.56 12.94
CA ALA A 60 5.81 -6.91 11.91
C ALA A 60 4.75 -5.82 11.70
N LEU A 61 4.28 -5.19 12.78
CA LEU A 61 3.30 -4.12 12.74
C LEU A 61 3.88 -2.84 12.14
N GLU A 62 5.12 -2.48 12.49
CA GLU A 62 5.84 -1.34 11.92
C GLU A 62 6.10 -1.53 10.42
N TRP A 63 6.56 -2.73 10.01
CA TRP A 63 6.76 -3.06 8.60
C TRP A 63 5.46 -2.99 7.80
N LEU A 64 4.36 -3.53 8.36
CA LEU A 64 3.05 -3.47 7.73
C LEU A 64 2.53 -2.02 7.61
N ASN A 65 2.72 -1.21 8.66
CA ASN A 65 2.35 0.20 8.67
C ASN A 65 3.15 1.01 7.63
N ARG A 66 4.47 0.83 7.58
CA ARG A 66 5.32 1.47 6.56
C ARG A 66 4.88 1.08 5.14
N LYS A 67 4.65 -0.21 4.89
CA LYS A 67 4.18 -0.71 3.59
C LYS A 67 2.80 -0.16 3.22
N SER A 68 1.91 0.04 4.19
CA SER A 68 0.59 0.64 3.96
C SER A 68 0.71 2.14 3.65
N ALA A 69 1.60 2.86 4.34
CA ALA A 69 1.89 4.27 4.10
C ALA A 69 2.53 4.50 2.72
N ASP A 70 3.52 3.69 2.32
CA ASP A 70 4.15 3.75 0.99
C ASP A 70 3.12 3.53 -0.12
N ARG A 71 2.19 2.57 0.07
CA ARG A 71 1.07 2.32 -0.85
C ARG A 71 0.05 3.46 -0.87
N LYS A 72 -0.34 4.01 0.29
CA LYS A 72 -1.24 5.16 0.38
C LYS A 72 -0.63 6.37 -0.35
N ALA A 73 0.66 6.60 -0.17
CA ALA A 73 1.38 7.68 -0.81
C ALA A 73 1.49 7.51 -2.34
N SER A 74 1.69 6.29 -2.85
CA SER A 74 1.71 6.05 -4.30
C SER A 74 0.32 6.12 -4.93
N GLU A 75 -0.73 5.61 -4.27
CA GLU A 75 -2.12 5.78 -4.73
C GLU A 75 -2.51 7.27 -4.77
N LEU A 76 -2.16 8.07 -3.75
CA LEU A 76 -2.41 9.52 -3.71
C LEU A 76 -1.60 10.31 -4.76
N ARG A 77 -0.31 9.99 -4.98
CA ARG A 77 0.45 10.61 -6.09
C ARG A 77 -0.16 10.30 -7.44
N SER A 78 -0.62 9.06 -7.67
CA SER A 78 -1.31 8.69 -8.91
C SER A 78 -2.62 9.44 -9.09
N LEU A 79 -3.31 9.78 -8.00
CA LEU A 79 -4.50 10.63 -8.01
C LEU A 79 -4.15 12.09 -8.34
N GLY A 80 -3.03 12.61 -7.83
CA GLY A 80 -2.50 13.93 -8.20
C GLY A 80 -2.24 14.06 -9.70
N VAL A 81 -1.57 13.06 -10.29
CA VAL A 81 -1.34 12.99 -11.74
C VAL A 81 -2.66 12.94 -12.53
N LYS A 82 -3.67 12.18 -12.06
CA LYS A 82 -5.01 12.16 -12.68
C LYS A 82 -5.71 13.52 -12.61
N PHE A 83 -5.67 14.18 -11.45
CA PHE A 83 -6.23 15.52 -11.27
C PHE A 83 -5.56 16.51 -12.23
N ARG A 84 -4.23 16.51 -12.31
CA ARG A 84 -3.48 17.35 -13.23
C ARG A 84 -3.85 17.11 -14.70
N SER A 85 -3.92 15.84 -15.12
CA SER A 85 -4.35 15.46 -16.47
C SER A 85 -5.79 15.89 -16.78
N LEU A 86 -6.70 15.82 -15.81
CA LEU A 86 -8.07 16.35 -15.95
C LEU A 86 -8.07 17.88 -16.08
N SER A 87 -7.28 18.60 -15.26
CA SER A 87 -7.12 20.07 -15.36
C SER A 87 -6.64 20.48 -16.75
N ASP A 88 -5.57 19.86 -17.26
CA ASP A 88 -5.04 20.15 -18.60
C ASP A 88 -6.07 19.80 -19.70
N SER A 89 -6.78 18.67 -19.57
CA SER A 89 -7.83 18.27 -20.52
C SER A 89 -9.02 19.24 -20.57
N ILE A 90 -9.47 19.71 -19.40
CA ILE A 90 -10.53 20.72 -19.26
C ILE A 90 -10.05 22.03 -19.90
N LYS A 91 -8.85 22.50 -19.54
CA LYS A 91 -8.28 23.76 -20.04
C LYS A 91 -8.19 23.83 -21.56
N ILE A 92 -7.76 22.75 -22.21
CA ILE A 92 -7.67 22.66 -23.68
C ILE A 92 -9.06 22.79 -24.33
N ARG A 93 -10.11 22.24 -23.72
CA ARG A 93 -11.47 22.21 -24.25
C ARG A 93 -12.25 23.49 -23.99
N THR A 94 -12.08 24.10 -22.81
CA THR A 94 -12.70 25.39 -22.46
C THR A 94 -12.22 26.52 -23.36
N ALA A 95 -10.99 26.44 -23.89
CA ALA A 95 -10.48 27.39 -24.88
C ALA A 95 -11.13 27.27 -26.28
N ALA A 96 -11.93 26.23 -26.54
CA ALA A 96 -12.44 25.90 -27.87
C ALA A 96 -13.97 25.74 -27.96
N SER A 97 -14.68 25.58 -26.84
CA SER A 97 -16.12 25.26 -26.83
C SER A 97 -16.80 25.62 -25.51
N GLU A 98 -18.12 25.79 -25.55
CA GLU A 98 -18.96 26.22 -24.44
C GLU A 98 -19.05 25.16 -23.33
N TRP A 99 -18.98 25.63 -22.09
CA TRP A 99 -19.10 24.83 -20.87
C TRP A 99 -20.58 24.72 -20.45
N PRO A 100 -21.07 23.60 -19.91
CA PRO A 100 -20.35 22.36 -19.57
C PRO A 100 -20.45 21.24 -20.61
N ASP A 101 -21.11 21.46 -21.76
CA ASP A 101 -21.37 20.38 -22.72
C ASP A 101 -20.08 19.81 -23.35
N ASN A 102 -19.03 20.63 -23.47
CA ASN A 102 -17.68 20.26 -23.91
C ASN A 102 -16.93 19.24 -23.02
N VAL A 103 -17.44 18.92 -21.81
CA VAL A 103 -16.85 17.97 -20.86
C VAL A 103 -17.77 16.81 -20.46
N ARG A 104 -18.88 16.58 -21.17
CA ARG A 104 -19.80 15.45 -20.89
C ARG A 104 -19.13 14.08 -20.89
N ASP A 105 -18.16 13.87 -21.77
CA ASP A 105 -17.33 12.65 -21.88
C ASP A 105 -16.27 12.56 -20.76
N LEU A 106 -15.82 13.69 -20.22
CA LEU A 106 -14.92 13.76 -19.07
C LEU A 106 -15.66 13.58 -17.72
N LYS A 107 -16.97 13.85 -17.64
CA LYS A 107 -17.79 13.65 -16.42
C LYS A 107 -17.56 12.30 -15.73
N PRO A 108 -17.57 11.12 -16.40
CA PRO A 108 -17.27 9.84 -15.74
C PRO A 108 -15.84 9.74 -15.20
N ALA A 109 -14.85 10.34 -15.88
CA ALA A 109 -13.46 10.36 -15.39
C ALA A 109 -13.30 11.27 -14.16
N ILE A 110 -13.96 12.43 -14.17
CA ILE A 110 -14.04 13.37 -13.03
C ILE A 110 -14.69 12.70 -11.82
N LEU A 111 -15.84 12.04 -12.01
CA LEU A 111 -16.54 11.31 -10.94
C LEU A 111 -15.67 10.17 -10.38
N SER A 112 -15.00 9.40 -11.24
CA SER A 112 -14.06 8.35 -10.82
C SER A 112 -12.88 8.90 -10.00
N ALA A 113 -12.35 10.06 -10.40
CA ALA A 113 -11.29 10.74 -9.67
C ALA A 113 -11.79 11.27 -8.31
N PHE A 114 -13.01 11.83 -8.23
CA PHE A 114 -13.63 12.25 -6.98
C PHE A 114 -13.96 11.08 -6.03
N LEU A 115 -14.44 9.95 -6.55
CA LEU A 115 -14.63 8.73 -5.75
C LEU A 115 -13.29 8.20 -5.20
N SER A 116 -12.24 8.25 -6.02
CA SER A 116 -10.87 7.91 -5.61
C SER A 116 -10.34 8.85 -4.52
N ALA A 117 -10.68 10.14 -4.58
CA ALA A 117 -10.32 11.14 -3.58
C ALA A 117 -11.06 10.94 -2.24
N ARG A 118 -12.37 10.68 -2.28
CA ARG A 118 -13.19 10.39 -1.10
C ARG A 118 -12.71 9.16 -0.33
N LYS A 119 -12.09 8.17 -0.99
CA LYS A 119 -11.43 7.01 -0.34
C LYS A 119 -10.32 7.43 0.64
N PHE A 120 -9.77 8.63 0.50
CA PHE A 120 -8.69 9.16 1.34
C PHE A 120 -9.13 10.37 2.18
N ASP A 121 -10.44 10.52 2.40
CA ASP A 121 -11.06 11.60 3.20
C ASP A 121 -10.78 13.01 2.66
N LEU A 122 -10.37 13.12 1.39
CA LEU A 122 -10.19 14.40 0.71
C LEU A 122 -11.55 15.00 0.37
N TRP A 123 -11.78 16.26 0.74
CA TRP A 123 -12.95 17.00 0.27
C TRP A 123 -12.99 17.03 -1.27
N VAL A 124 -14.18 17.00 -1.86
CA VAL A 124 -14.36 17.14 -3.30
C VAL A 124 -15.60 18.00 -3.61
N PRO A 125 -15.57 18.79 -4.71
CA PRO A 125 -16.74 19.51 -5.18
C PRO A 125 -17.94 18.60 -5.51
N ASN A 126 -19.14 19.14 -5.34
CA ASN A 126 -20.41 18.49 -5.71
C ASN A 126 -20.78 18.78 -7.17
N GLU A 127 -21.82 18.12 -7.70
CA GLU A 127 -22.25 18.28 -9.11
C GLU A 127 -22.63 19.72 -9.51
N HIS A 128 -22.90 20.61 -8.55
CA HIS A 128 -23.08 22.04 -8.77
C HIS A 128 -21.91 22.72 -9.50
N VAL A 129 -20.70 22.13 -9.54
CA VAL A 129 -19.61 22.64 -10.41
C VAL A 129 -19.97 22.71 -11.89
N TYR A 130 -20.88 21.86 -12.36
CA TYR A 130 -21.34 21.87 -13.75
C TYR A 130 -22.43 22.93 -14.02
N GLN A 131 -22.91 23.62 -12.98
CA GLN A 131 -23.84 24.74 -13.07
C GLN A 131 -23.12 26.09 -13.05
N LEU A 132 -21.81 26.10 -12.77
CA LEU A 132 -20.96 27.29 -12.85
C LEU A 132 -20.87 27.78 -14.31
N PRO A 133 -20.75 29.11 -14.54
CA PRO A 133 -20.67 29.67 -15.88
C PRO A 133 -19.40 29.27 -16.64
N ASP A 134 -18.35 28.83 -15.93
CA ASP A 134 -17.08 28.43 -16.52
C ASP A 134 -16.45 27.20 -15.86
N ALA A 135 -15.47 26.65 -16.55
CA ALA A 135 -14.69 25.50 -16.09
C ALA A 135 -13.58 25.88 -15.10
N THR A 136 -13.34 27.17 -14.88
CA THR A 136 -12.14 27.70 -14.22
C THR A 136 -12.01 27.20 -12.80
N PHE A 137 -13.10 27.17 -12.04
CA PHE A 137 -13.14 26.61 -10.69
C PHE A 137 -12.63 25.16 -10.67
N LEU A 138 -13.16 24.30 -11.55
CA LEU A 138 -12.80 22.88 -11.57
C LEU A 138 -11.37 22.66 -12.09
N CYS A 139 -10.96 23.45 -13.08
CA CYS A 139 -9.61 23.46 -13.65
C CYS A 139 -8.56 23.82 -12.58
N GLU A 140 -8.75 24.92 -11.84
CA GLU A 140 -7.82 25.38 -10.81
C GLU A 140 -7.86 24.51 -9.55
N TYR A 141 -9.03 24.03 -9.13
CA TYR A 141 -9.16 23.03 -8.07
C TYR A 141 -8.30 21.79 -8.35
N PHE A 142 -8.46 21.19 -9.54
CA PHE A 142 -7.67 20.03 -9.94
C PHE A 142 -6.18 20.34 -10.09
N ARG A 143 -5.81 21.55 -10.51
CA ARG A 143 -4.41 21.99 -10.63
C ARG A 143 -3.75 22.13 -9.27
N SER A 144 -4.38 22.84 -8.33
CA SER A 144 -3.84 23.14 -7.01
C SER A 144 -3.74 21.87 -6.15
N VAL A 145 -4.88 21.18 -5.97
CA VAL A 145 -4.95 19.95 -5.17
C VAL A 145 -4.15 18.84 -5.83
N GLY A 146 -4.22 18.71 -7.17
CA GLY A 146 -3.48 17.69 -7.91
C GLY A 146 -1.97 17.82 -7.75
N LYS A 147 -1.43 19.04 -7.78
CA LYS A 147 -0.01 19.30 -7.50
C LYS A 147 0.38 18.90 -6.08
N LEU A 148 -0.40 19.28 -5.06
CA LEU A 148 -0.09 18.93 -3.67
C LEU A 148 -0.13 17.42 -3.41
N LEU A 149 -1.02 16.70 -4.10
CA LEU A 149 -1.06 15.23 -4.09
C LEU A 149 0.15 14.60 -4.81
N GLU A 150 0.57 15.16 -5.95
CA GLU A 150 1.76 14.75 -6.72
C GLU A 150 3.06 14.95 -5.90
N ASP A 151 3.18 16.12 -5.25
CA ASP A 151 4.30 16.47 -4.34
C ASP A 151 4.29 15.64 -3.04
N GLY A 152 3.23 14.86 -2.76
CA GLY A 152 3.08 14.06 -1.54
C GLY A 152 2.70 14.86 -0.28
N GLN A 153 2.26 16.10 -0.43
CA GLN A 153 1.94 17.02 0.67
C GLN A 153 0.45 16.90 1.07
N PHE A 154 0.05 15.70 1.53
CA PHE A 154 -1.37 15.33 1.67
C PHE A 154 -2.16 16.20 2.66
N ASP A 155 -1.58 16.58 3.80
CA ASP A 155 -2.27 17.43 4.78
C ASP A 155 -2.57 18.82 4.21
N LYS A 156 -1.63 19.35 3.40
CA LYS A 156 -1.84 20.59 2.65
C LYS A 156 -2.84 20.40 1.53
N ALA A 157 -2.79 19.28 0.78
CA ALA A 157 -3.77 18.98 -0.26
C ALA A 157 -5.20 18.95 0.30
N ASN A 158 -5.37 18.43 1.53
CA ASN A 158 -6.65 18.40 2.22
C ASN A 158 -7.08 19.79 2.72
N SER A 159 -6.18 20.52 3.39
CA SER A 159 -6.46 21.90 3.81
C SER A 159 -6.78 22.82 2.63
N GLU A 160 -6.06 22.66 1.52
CA GLU A 160 -6.31 23.35 0.25
C GLU A 160 -7.70 22.99 -0.26
N ALA A 161 -8.01 21.70 -0.45
CA ALA A 161 -9.32 21.24 -0.92
C ALA A 161 -10.48 21.80 -0.07
N PHE A 162 -10.36 21.77 1.27
CA PHE A 162 -11.35 22.38 2.14
C PHE A 162 -11.49 23.90 1.99
N SER A 163 -10.43 24.62 1.62
CA SER A 163 -10.49 26.06 1.37
C SER A 163 -11.30 26.43 0.11
N TRP A 164 -11.44 25.50 -0.85
CA TRP A 164 -12.29 25.68 -2.04
C TRP A 164 -13.79 25.54 -1.75
N LYS A 165 -14.18 24.95 -0.61
CA LYS A 165 -15.58 24.75 -0.22
C LYS A 165 -16.43 26.04 -0.17
N PRO A 166 -16.05 27.11 0.56
CA PRO A 166 -16.87 28.33 0.63
C PRO A 166 -17.10 29.00 -0.72
N PHE A 167 -16.19 28.87 -1.69
CA PHE A 167 -16.39 29.41 -3.04
C PHE A 167 -17.55 28.73 -3.77
N LEU A 168 -17.73 27.42 -3.57
CA LEU A 168 -18.84 26.67 -4.15
C LEU A 168 -20.15 26.92 -3.39
N ASP A 169 -20.10 26.94 -2.05
CA ASP A 169 -21.26 27.18 -1.20
C ASP A 169 -21.85 28.60 -1.44
N ASN A 170 -21.01 29.62 -1.60
CA ASN A 170 -21.44 31.00 -1.88
C ASN A 170 -22.16 31.15 -3.24
N VAL A 171 -21.74 30.40 -4.26
CA VAL A 171 -22.41 30.44 -5.57
C VAL A 171 -23.76 29.73 -5.53
N THR A 172 -23.97 28.76 -4.63
CA THR A 172 -25.29 28.13 -4.43
C THR A 172 -26.29 28.97 -3.63
N LEU A 173 -25.90 30.16 -3.15
CA LEU A 173 -26.71 31.06 -2.34
C LEU A 173 -27.06 32.39 -3.04
N SER A 174 -26.69 32.55 -4.32
CA SER A 174 -26.99 33.71 -5.17
C SER A 174 -27.99 33.37 -6.27
#